data_AF-A0A920VYI7-F1
#
_entry.id   AF-A0A920VYI7-F1
#
_cell.length_a   1.000
_cell.length_b   1.000
_cell.length_c   1.000
_cell.angle_alpha   90.00
_cell.angle_beta   90.00
_cell.angle_gamma   90.00
#
_symmetry.space_group_name_H-M   'P 1'
#
loop_
_entity.id
_entity.type
_entity.pdbx_description
1 polymer ?
#
loop_
_entity_poly.entity_id
_entity_poly.type
_entity_poly.pdbx_seq_one_letter_code
_entity_poly.pdbx_strand_id
1 'polypeptide(L)'
;MDLDKGFNEKDFLIHDQYCEDSTLANLLSGFDYPDFPVPMGIFRQVENSTYGEKIEEQIKTQIEKKGVGNLEKTSSRQSSLDKLN
;
A
#
# COMPACT_ATOMS: atom_id res chain seq x y z
N MET A 1 27.71 23.08 17.27
CA MET A 1 26.60 22.59 18.11
C MET A 1 27.13 21.32 18.75
N ASP A 2 27.71 21.43 19.95
CA ASP A 2 28.23 20.26 20.66
C ASP A 2 27.03 19.51 21.23
N LEU A 3 26.67 18.36 20.65
CA LEU A 3 25.52 17.54 21.06
C LEU A 3 25.78 16.71 22.33
N ASP A 4 26.98 16.83 22.89
CA ASP A 4 27.50 15.87 23.89
C ASP A 4 27.26 16.31 25.34
N LYS A 5 26.60 17.46 25.56
CA LYS A 5 26.32 18.00 26.90
C LYS A 5 24.89 17.67 27.35
N GLY A 6 24.68 16.42 27.78
CA GLY A 6 23.60 16.08 28.71
C GLY A 6 22.33 15.42 28.14
N PHE A 7 22.31 15.02 26.87
CA PHE A 7 21.20 14.27 26.29
C PHE A 7 21.47 12.76 26.34
N ASN A 8 20.45 11.97 26.69
CA ASN A 8 20.51 10.50 26.60
C ASN A 8 20.18 10.09 25.17
N GLU A 9 20.68 8.95 24.69
CA GLU A 9 20.34 8.41 23.35
C GLU A 9 18.83 8.28 23.14
N LYS A 10 18.07 8.11 24.22
CA LYS A 10 16.60 8.05 24.23
C LYS A 10 15.90 9.37 23.89
N ASP A 11 16.61 10.49 23.91
CA ASP A 11 16.06 11.81 23.59
C ASP A 11 16.11 12.09 22.07
N PHE A 12 16.75 11.20 21.29
CA PHE A 12 16.83 11.31 19.84
C PHE A 12 15.75 10.50 19.15
N LEU A 13 15.06 11.15 18.20
CA LEU A 13 14.17 10.47 17.28
C LEU A 13 14.99 9.76 16.20
N ILE A 14 14.95 8.43 16.18
CA ILE A 14 15.59 7.61 15.15
C ILE A 14 14.58 7.35 14.04
N HIS A 15 14.91 7.78 12.82
CA HIS A 15 14.08 7.50 11.65
C HIS A 15 14.42 6.14 11.05
N ASP A 16 13.41 5.28 10.91
CA ASP A 16 13.48 4.04 10.15
C ASP A 16 12.69 4.18 8.84
N GLN A 17 13.40 4.13 7.72
CA GLN A 17 12.84 4.22 6.37
C GLN A 17 12.00 2.99 5.99
N TYR A 18 12.21 1.84 6.64
CA TYR A 18 11.51 0.58 6.34
C TYR A 18 10.22 0.42 7.16
N CYS A 19 9.93 1.35 8.06
CA CYS A 19 8.72 1.32 8.86
C CYS A 19 7.46 1.32 7.96
N GLU A 20 6.55 0.38 8.21
CA GLU A 20 5.29 0.32 7.46
C GLU A 20 4.42 1.56 7.71
N ASP A 21 4.43 2.07 8.94
CA ASP A 21 3.72 3.28 9.33
C ASP A 21 4.35 4.53 8.69
N SER A 22 3.55 5.24 7.90
CA SER A 22 3.98 6.45 7.19
C SER A 22 4.01 7.70 8.08
N THR A 23 3.54 7.63 9.33
CA THR A 23 3.43 8.80 10.23
C THR A 23 4.76 9.55 10.38
N LEU A 24 5.86 8.82 10.61
CA LEU A 24 7.18 9.43 10.81
C LEU A 24 7.76 10.02 9.50
N ALA A 25 7.55 9.34 8.38
CA ALA A 25 7.96 9.84 7.06
C ALA A 25 7.21 11.12 6.68
N ASN A 26 5.91 11.18 6.97
CA ASN A 26 5.07 12.35 6.74
C ASN A 26 5.49 13.52 7.63
N LEU A 27 5.79 13.26 8.91
CA LEU A 27 6.28 14.28 9.83
C LEU A 27 7.58 14.93 9.30
N LEU A 28 8.54 14.10 8.89
CA LEU A 28 9.81 14.59 8.33
C LEU A 28 9.59 15.37 7.03
N SER A 29 8.66 14.95 6.17
CA SER A 29 8.38 15.68 4.92
C SER A 29 7.86 17.11 5.12
N GLY A 30 7.31 17.42 6.31
CA GLY A 30 6.79 18.74 6.65
C GLY A 30 7.82 19.69 7.26
N PHE A 31 9.08 19.27 7.41
CA PHE A 31 10.12 20.13 7.97
C PHE A 31 10.58 21.14 6.92
N ASP A 32 10.44 22.42 7.22
CA ASP A 32 10.83 23.52 6.36
C ASP A 32 11.53 24.63 7.15
N TYR A 33 12.36 25.40 6.45
CA TYR A 33 13.06 26.55 6.98
C TYR A 33 12.08 27.73 7.18
N PRO A 34 12.20 28.57 8.23
CA PRO A 34 13.31 28.71 9.18
C PRO A 34 13.18 27.90 10.48
N ASP A 35 12.00 27.34 10.74
CA ASP A 35 11.69 26.76 12.04
C ASP A 35 12.36 25.39 12.24
N PHE A 36 12.55 24.63 11.16
CA PHE A 36 13.19 23.31 11.20
C PHE A 36 14.22 23.16 10.07
N PRO A 37 15.26 22.34 10.27
CA PRO A 37 16.18 22.00 9.18
C PRO A 37 15.46 21.18 8.12
N VAL A 38 15.72 21.46 6.84
CA VAL A 38 15.18 20.69 5.71
C VAL A 38 15.82 19.30 5.71
N PRO A 39 15.05 18.21 5.87
CA PRO A 39 15.59 16.87 5.93
C PRO A 39 15.90 16.36 4.53
N MET A 40 16.98 15.57 4.41
CA MET A 40 17.50 15.06 3.15
C MET A 40 17.74 13.55 3.26
N GLY A 41 17.39 12.79 2.22
CA GLY A 41 17.59 11.33 2.17
C GLY A 41 16.32 10.58 1.78
N ILE A 42 16.25 9.30 2.15
CA ILE A 42 15.08 8.45 1.90
C ILE A 42 14.15 8.55 3.12
N PHE A 43 12.95 9.07 2.92
CA PHE A 43 11.94 9.15 3.99
C PHE A 43 11.12 7.87 4.15
N ARG A 44 10.95 7.09 3.07
CA ARG A 44 10.18 5.85 3.12
C ARG A 44 10.58 4.90 1.99
N GLN A 45 10.89 3.66 2.36
CA GLN A 45 11.22 2.56 1.47
C GLN A 45 10.50 1.31 1.97
N VAL A 46 9.32 1.02 1.40
CA VAL A 46 8.55 -0.18 1.74
C VAL A 46 8.31 -1.02 0.50
N GLU A 47 8.25 -2.33 0.69
CA GLU A 47 7.83 -3.27 -0.33
C GLU A 47 6.31 -3.44 -0.25
N ASN A 48 5.60 -3.16 -1.34
CA ASN A 48 4.18 -3.41 -1.43
C ASN A 48 3.85 -3.90 -2.83
N SER A 49 3.02 -4.93 -2.91
CA SER A 49 2.47 -5.42 -4.18
C SER A 49 1.82 -4.27 -4.97
N THR A 50 2.12 -4.26 -6.26
CA THR A 50 1.56 -3.30 -7.20
C THR A 50 0.07 -3.56 -7.38
N TYR A 51 -0.63 -2.56 -7.89
CA TYR A 51 -2.05 -2.71 -8.22
C TYR A 51 -2.30 -3.87 -9.20
N GLY A 52 -1.44 -4.03 -10.22
CA GLY A 52 -1.58 -5.08 -11.24
C GLY A 52 -1.48 -6.48 -10.65
N GLU A 53 -0.48 -6.71 -9.81
CA GLU A 53 -0.29 -8.01 -9.12
C GLU A 53 -1.50 -8.37 -8.25
N LYS A 54 -2.05 -7.39 -7.51
CA LYS A 54 -3.26 -7.62 -6.69
C LYS A 54 -4.47 -7.99 -7.53
N ILE A 55 -4.66 -7.37 -8.69
CA ILE A 55 -5.78 -7.67 -9.59
C ILE A 55 -5.63 -9.07 -10.19
N GLU A 56 -4.43 -9.42 -10.64
CA GLU A 56 -4.16 -10.75 -11.18
C GLU A 56 -4.40 -11.85 -10.13
N GLU A 57 -3.89 -11.65 -8.91
CA GLU A 57 -4.12 -12.55 -7.78
C GLU A 57 -5.62 -12.69 -7.48
N GLN A 58 -6.36 -11.58 -7.48
CA GLN A 58 -7.80 -11.59 -7.27
C GLN A 58 -8.52 -12.40 -8.36
N ILE A 59 -8.19 -12.17 -9.64
CA ILE A 59 -8.78 -12.90 -10.77
C ILE A 59 -8.50 -14.40 -10.65
N LYS A 60 -7.24 -14.78 -10.41
CA LYS A 60 -6.83 -16.18 -10.23
C LYS A 60 -7.60 -16.83 -9.09
N THR A 61 -7.66 -16.18 -7.94
CA THR A 61 -8.42 -16.65 -6.77
C THR A 61 -9.90 -16.85 -7.08
N GLN A 62 -10.51 -15.98 -7.88
CA GLN A 62 -11.91 -16.13 -8.27
C GLN A 62 -12.12 -17.28 -9.27
N ILE A 63 -11.21 -17.46 -10.23
CA ILE A 63 -11.25 -18.58 -11.18
C ILE A 63 -11.10 -19.92 -10.45
N GLU A 64 -10.19 -20.02 -9.47
CA GLU A 64 -10.03 -21.22 -8.65
C GLU A 64 -11.30 -21.55 -7.85
N LYS A 65 -11.97 -20.53 -7.29
CA LYS A 65 -13.19 -20.72 -6.48
C LYS A 65 -14.44 -21.03 -7.30
N LYS A 66 -14.61 -20.39 -8.46
CA LYS A 66 -15.86 -20.44 -9.26
C LYS A 66 -15.74 -21.31 -10.51
N GLY A 67 -14.54 -21.78 -10.83
CA GLY A 67 -14.22 -22.42 -12.10
C GLY A 67 -14.14 -21.43 -13.26
N VAL A 68 -13.63 -21.89 -14.40
CA VAL A 68 -13.58 -21.09 -15.63
C VAL A 68 -15.01 -20.75 -16.05
N GLY A 69 -15.32 -19.45 -16.14
CA GLY A 69 -16.62 -18.98 -16.56
C GLY A 69 -16.97 -19.51 -17.94
N ASN A 70 -18.11 -20.21 -18.05
CA ASN A 70 -18.62 -20.72 -19.32
C ASN A 70 -19.81 -19.85 -19.75
N LEU A 71 -19.60 -19.03 -20.78
CA LEU A 71 -20.59 -18.09 -21.32
C LEU A 71 -21.81 -18.80 -21.92
N GLU A 72 -21.65 -20.01 -22.48
CA GLU A 72 -22.76 -20.78 -23.07
C GLU A 72 -23.77 -21.25 -22.02
N LYS A 73 -23.30 -21.58 -20.80
CA LYS A 73 -24.20 -21.92 -19.67
C LYS A 73 -25.07 -20.73 -19.27
N THR A 74 -24.56 -19.50 -19.37
CA THR A 74 -25.30 -18.29 -19.00
C THR A 74 -26.26 -17.87 -20.11
N SER A 75 -25.85 -17.98 -21.38
CA SER A 75 -26.70 -17.62 -22.53
C SER A 75 -27.89 -18.58 -22.73
N SER A 76 -27.69 -19.89 -22.52
CA SER A 76 -28.78 -20.89 -22.58
C SER A 76 -29.81 -20.73 -21.44
N ARG A 77 -29.39 -20.21 -20.29
CA ARG A 77 -30.27 -19.85 -19.17
C ARG A 77 -31.14 -18.64 -19.50
N GLN A 78 -30.63 -17.66 -20.26
CA GLN A 78 -31.38 -16.49 -20.69
C GLN A 78 -32.46 -16.86 -21.73
N SER A 79 -32.11 -17.66 -22.74
CA SER A 79 -33.07 -18.12 -23.76
C SER A 79 -34.22 -18.97 -23.18
N SER A 80 -33.98 -19.66 -22.07
CA SER A 80 -35.03 -20.44 -21.38
C SER A 80 -36.01 -19.56 -20.58
N LEU A 81 -35.59 -18.38 -20.15
CA LEU A 81 -36.44 -17.41 -19.44
C LEU A 81 -37.28 -16.58 -20.41
N ASP A 82 -36.74 -16.29 -21.60
CA ASP A 82 -37.46 -15.57 -22.66
C ASP A 82 -38.60 -16.41 -23.29
N LYS A 83 -38.58 -17.74 -23.14
CA LYS A 83 -39.63 -18.66 -23.61
C LYS A 83 -40.77 -18.88 -22.60
N LEU A 84 -40.68 -18.30 -21.41
CA LEU A 84 -41.65 -18.45 -20.33
C LEU A 84 -42.55 -17.21 -20.14
N ASN A 85 -42.38 -16.17 -20.96
CA ASN A 85 -43.25 -14.99 -21.03
C ASN A 85 -43.95 -14.89 -22.38
#